data_AF-A0A7D7KZD8-F1
#
_entry.id   AF-A0A7D7KZD8-F1
#
_cell.length_a   1.000
_cell.length_b   1.000
_cell.length_c   1.000
_cell.angle_alpha   90.00
_cell.angle_beta   90.00
_cell.angle_gamma   90.00
#
_symmetry.space_group_name_H-M   'P 1'
#
loop_
_entity.id
_entity.type
_entity.pdbx_description
1 polymer ?
#
loop_
_entity_poly.entity_id
_entity_poly.type
_entity_poly.pdbx_seq_one_letter_code
_entity_poly.pdbx_strand_id
1 'polypeptide(L)'
;MITMTMFLKKAPGITHEEFVHHHVTVHGALMRSIPEGRQHILRYLQTHPGDTGISSVTPADFDGTAQLWFDSSEGLDAVMGSETFRNVVAADEPNFLDQRATLVVVGEAHPIIGDATTETSAVLPLGPRGDRFGTLPRGCNHVGLTVPDIDSATEFLRAAFDAKLAYDGLGPGDPPREGEETEQQLGLPSGAAITRQRMVQIGTGPSIEMFQVEGAQQQAPAKLSDLGLNHLSVFVDDVDDALRRAVAAGGEALSEPHPNSPHEDTEGNASVYVRAPWGTLFELQAIPGGHWYDDTAEIQVWTPPAR
;
A
#
# COMPACT_ATOMS: atom_id res chain seq x y z
N MET A 1 -19.69 0.46 8.78
CA MET A 1 -19.31 -0.27 7.55
C MET A 1 -20.29 -1.42 7.36
N ILE A 2 -20.93 -1.49 6.19
CA ILE A 2 -21.91 -2.53 5.88
C ILE A 2 -21.19 -3.73 5.24
N THR A 3 -21.57 -4.94 5.63
CA THR A 3 -21.09 -6.16 5.01
C THR A 3 -22.23 -6.99 4.46
N MET A 4 -21.93 -7.69 3.38
CA MET A 4 -22.75 -8.76 2.85
C MET A 4 -21.90 -10.03 2.82
N THR A 5 -22.34 -11.06 3.55
CA THR A 5 -21.71 -12.38 3.55
C THR A 5 -22.69 -13.38 2.96
N MET A 6 -22.29 -14.01 1.85
CA MET A 6 -23.04 -15.08 1.22
C MET A 6 -22.40 -16.41 1.56
N PHE A 7 -23.20 -17.37 2.03
CA PHE A 7 -22.81 -18.76 2.22
C PHE A 7 -23.33 -19.57 1.04
N LEU A 8 -22.43 -19.94 0.15
CA LEU A 8 -22.73 -20.42 -1.19
C LEU A 8 -22.92 -21.94 -1.19
N LYS A 9 -24.00 -22.41 -1.83
CA LYS A 9 -24.16 -23.81 -2.20
C LYS A 9 -24.00 -23.95 -3.70
N LYS A 10 -23.16 -24.88 -4.13
CA LYS A 10 -22.93 -25.11 -5.55
C LYS A 10 -24.18 -25.71 -6.20
N ALA A 11 -24.39 -25.42 -7.47
CA ALA A 11 -25.49 -25.98 -8.25
C ALA A 11 -25.44 -27.53 -8.27
N PRO A 12 -26.59 -28.21 -8.37
CA PRO A 12 -26.63 -29.65 -8.58
C PRO A 12 -25.95 -30.03 -9.90
N GLY A 13 -25.18 -31.12 -9.90
CA GLY A 13 -24.59 -31.68 -11.12
C GLY A 13 -23.20 -31.15 -11.50
N ILE A 14 -22.67 -30.16 -10.78
CA ILE A 14 -21.26 -29.73 -10.93
C ILE A 14 -20.40 -30.24 -9.78
N THR A 15 -19.13 -30.48 -10.07
CA THR A 15 -18.10 -30.80 -9.06
C THR A 15 -17.74 -29.57 -8.23
N HIS A 16 -17.10 -29.78 -7.09
CA HIS A 16 -16.59 -28.67 -6.28
C HIS A 16 -15.49 -27.89 -7.01
N GLU A 17 -14.62 -28.58 -7.75
CA GLU A 17 -13.56 -27.94 -8.54
C GLU A 17 -14.12 -27.03 -9.63
N GLU A 18 -15.14 -27.48 -10.37
CA GLU A 18 -15.85 -26.67 -11.36
C GLU A 18 -16.52 -25.45 -10.71
N PHE A 19 -17.14 -25.63 -9.54
CA PHE A 19 -17.71 -24.52 -8.76
C PHE A 19 -16.64 -23.49 -8.37
N VAL A 20 -15.52 -23.92 -7.78
CA VAL A 20 -14.44 -23.02 -7.37
C VAL A 20 -13.88 -22.28 -8.59
N HIS A 21 -13.60 -23.01 -9.67
CA HIS A 21 -13.09 -22.42 -10.90
C HIS A 21 -14.04 -21.35 -11.43
N HIS A 22 -15.33 -21.67 -11.59
CA HIS A 22 -16.32 -20.72 -12.11
C HIS A 22 -16.49 -19.50 -11.19
N HIS A 23 -16.58 -19.72 -9.88
CA HIS A 23 -16.74 -18.63 -8.92
C HIS A 23 -15.56 -17.65 -8.97
N VAL A 24 -14.32 -18.16 -9.07
CA VAL A 24 -13.11 -17.33 -9.08
C VAL A 24 -12.86 -16.66 -10.43
N THR A 25 -12.92 -17.43 -11.53
CA THR A 25 -12.43 -16.96 -12.85
C THR A 25 -13.52 -16.27 -13.67
N VAL A 26 -14.75 -16.74 -13.60
CA VAL A 26 -15.89 -16.21 -14.36
C VAL A 26 -16.64 -15.21 -13.52
N HIS A 27 -17.26 -15.67 -12.43
CA HIS A 27 -18.14 -14.83 -11.61
C HIS A 27 -17.39 -13.67 -10.95
N GLY A 28 -16.18 -13.91 -10.45
CA GLY A 28 -15.31 -12.87 -9.91
C GLY A 28 -14.93 -11.80 -10.94
N ALA A 29 -14.81 -12.14 -12.23
CA ALA A 29 -14.59 -11.16 -13.29
C ALA A 29 -15.85 -10.32 -13.58
N LEU A 30 -17.04 -10.94 -13.54
CA LEU A 30 -18.32 -10.24 -13.71
C LEU A 30 -18.56 -9.26 -12.57
N MET A 31 -18.29 -9.64 -11.31
CA MET A 31 -18.38 -8.73 -10.17
C MET A 31 -17.47 -7.50 -10.32
N ARG A 32 -16.23 -7.68 -10.82
CA ARG A 32 -15.31 -6.57 -11.10
C ARG A 32 -15.76 -5.65 -12.24
N SER A 33 -16.74 -6.06 -13.05
CA SER A 33 -17.23 -5.27 -14.18
C SER A 33 -18.29 -4.23 -13.78
N ILE A 34 -18.89 -4.34 -12.58
CA ILE A 34 -19.92 -3.42 -12.09
C ILE A 34 -19.31 -2.03 -11.89
N PRO A 35 -19.78 -0.99 -12.63
CA PRO A 35 -19.26 0.37 -12.49
C PRO A 35 -19.39 0.93 -11.07
N GLU A 36 -20.57 0.78 -10.45
CA GLU A 36 -20.88 1.20 -9.08
C GLU A 36 -20.02 0.45 -8.06
N GLY A 37 -19.64 -0.79 -8.37
CA GLY A 37 -18.75 -1.60 -7.55
C GLY A 37 -17.40 -0.94 -7.31
N ARG A 38 -16.90 -0.13 -8.27
CA ARG A 38 -15.64 0.60 -8.10
C ARG A 38 -15.69 1.73 -7.09
N GLN A 39 -16.89 2.24 -6.81
CA GLN A 39 -17.08 3.34 -5.88
C GLN A 39 -17.43 2.81 -4.49
N HIS A 40 -18.27 1.77 -4.44
CA HIS A 40 -18.91 1.38 -3.19
C HIS A 40 -18.39 0.07 -2.59
N ILE A 41 -17.74 -0.83 -3.36
CA ILE A 41 -17.15 -2.04 -2.80
C ILE A 41 -15.75 -1.72 -2.27
N LEU A 42 -15.61 -1.73 -0.94
CA LEU A 42 -14.34 -1.53 -0.25
C LEU A 42 -13.46 -2.79 -0.31
N ARG A 43 -14.09 -3.96 -0.30
CA ARG A 43 -13.41 -5.26 -0.36
C ARG A 43 -14.37 -6.33 -0.86
N TYR A 44 -13.84 -7.31 -1.60
CA TYR A 44 -14.53 -8.52 -2.00
C TYR A 44 -13.60 -9.73 -1.83
N LEU A 45 -14.03 -10.72 -1.05
CA LEU A 45 -13.30 -11.95 -0.79
C LEU A 45 -14.16 -13.17 -1.13
N GLN A 46 -13.54 -14.15 -1.77
CA GLN A 46 -14.12 -15.48 -1.93
C GLN A 46 -13.33 -16.47 -1.07
N THR A 47 -14.01 -17.43 -0.45
CA THR A 47 -13.36 -18.51 0.31
C THR A 47 -14.04 -19.82 -0.04
N HIS A 48 -13.25 -20.88 -0.19
CA HIS A 48 -13.72 -22.20 -0.53
C HIS A 48 -13.12 -23.20 0.47
N PRO A 49 -13.90 -24.15 1.01
CA PRO A 49 -13.36 -25.18 1.89
C PRO A 49 -12.25 -25.98 1.20
N GLY A 50 -11.12 -26.11 1.87
CA GLY A 50 -10.00 -26.96 1.45
C GLY A 50 -9.60 -27.93 2.55
N ASP A 51 -8.69 -28.85 2.22
CA ASP A 51 -8.06 -29.72 3.23
C ASP A 51 -7.04 -28.90 4.03
N THR A 52 -7.49 -28.34 5.15
CA THR A 52 -6.69 -27.47 6.02
C THR A 52 -5.95 -28.24 7.12
N GLY A 53 -6.25 -29.52 7.32
CA GLY A 53 -5.73 -30.32 8.45
C GLY A 53 -6.20 -29.85 9.83
N ILE A 54 -7.16 -28.92 9.93
CA ILE A 54 -7.65 -28.35 11.18
C ILE A 54 -8.75 -29.25 11.77
N SER A 55 -8.52 -29.78 12.97
CA SER A 55 -9.47 -30.65 13.67
C SER A 55 -10.30 -29.96 14.75
N SER A 56 -9.92 -28.73 15.13
CA SER A 56 -10.59 -27.96 16.19
C SER A 56 -11.89 -27.28 15.73
N VAL A 57 -12.15 -27.24 14.43
CA VAL A 57 -13.31 -26.57 13.83
C VAL A 57 -13.99 -27.53 12.85
N THR A 58 -15.30 -27.66 12.95
CA THR A 58 -16.11 -28.40 11.98
C THR A 58 -16.53 -27.46 10.86
N PRO A 59 -16.14 -27.71 9.59
CA PRO A 59 -16.60 -26.90 8.46
C PRO A 59 -18.13 -26.95 8.34
N ALA A 60 -18.74 -25.81 8.08
CA ALA A 60 -20.16 -25.76 7.73
C ALA A 60 -20.40 -26.43 6.37
N ASP A 61 -21.61 -26.96 6.14
CA ASP A 61 -22.01 -27.58 4.87
C ASP A 61 -22.30 -26.51 3.81
N PHE A 62 -21.26 -25.78 3.40
CA PHE A 62 -21.28 -24.81 2.29
C PHE A 62 -20.09 -25.03 1.38
N ASP A 63 -20.26 -24.74 0.09
CA ASP A 63 -19.22 -24.92 -0.93
C ASP A 63 -18.31 -23.70 -1.05
N GLY A 64 -18.71 -22.56 -0.47
CA GLY A 64 -17.85 -21.38 -0.37
C GLY A 64 -18.55 -20.20 0.29
N THR A 65 -17.84 -19.08 0.36
CA THR A 65 -18.38 -17.80 0.78
C THR A 65 -18.01 -16.70 -0.21
N ALA A 66 -18.86 -15.70 -0.33
CA ALA A 66 -18.56 -14.41 -0.93
C ALA A 66 -18.81 -13.34 0.14
N GLN A 67 -17.77 -12.60 0.51
CA GLN A 67 -17.85 -11.55 1.52
C GLN A 67 -17.49 -10.20 0.91
N LEU A 68 -18.41 -9.25 1.03
CA LEU A 68 -18.28 -7.91 0.49
C LEU A 68 -18.43 -6.88 1.59
N TRP A 69 -17.65 -5.81 1.48
CA TRP A 69 -17.71 -4.65 2.35
C TRP A 69 -18.09 -3.43 1.53
N PHE A 70 -19.01 -2.64 2.06
CA PHE A 70 -19.53 -1.44 1.41
C PHE A 70 -19.29 -0.21 2.28
N ASP A 71 -19.08 0.92 1.63
CA ASP A 71 -18.95 2.22 2.28
C ASP A 71 -20.21 2.59 3.10
N SER A 72 -21.39 2.17 2.64
CA SER A 72 -22.70 2.56 3.16
C SER A 72 -23.79 1.56 2.75
N SER A 73 -24.98 1.67 3.36
CA SER A 73 -26.18 0.95 2.93
C SER A 73 -26.61 1.33 1.52
N GLU A 74 -26.49 2.61 1.19
CA GLU A 74 -26.80 3.19 -0.11
C GLU A 74 -25.85 2.66 -1.18
N GLY A 75 -24.57 2.49 -0.85
CA GLY A 75 -23.57 1.89 -1.74
C GLY A 75 -23.85 0.41 -2.03
N LEU A 76 -24.28 -0.35 -1.02
CA LEU A 76 -24.77 -1.73 -1.23
C LEU A 76 -25.96 -1.74 -2.20
N ASP A 77 -26.97 -0.91 -1.95
CA ASP A 77 -28.17 -0.83 -2.81
C ASP A 77 -27.82 -0.38 -4.23
N ALA A 78 -26.87 0.55 -4.40
CA ALA A 78 -26.40 1.01 -5.71
C ALA A 78 -25.75 -0.13 -6.51
N VAL A 79 -24.91 -0.94 -5.86
CA VAL A 79 -24.23 -2.08 -6.49
C VAL A 79 -25.22 -3.18 -6.86
N MET A 80 -25.99 -3.66 -5.89
CA MET A 80 -26.90 -4.80 -6.07
C MET A 80 -28.13 -4.42 -6.91
N GLY A 81 -28.53 -3.15 -6.89
CA GLY A 81 -29.61 -2.59 -7.70
C GLY A 81 -29.21 -2.18 -9.12
N SER A 82 -27.91 -2.20 -9.45
CA SER A 82 -27.40 -1.78 -10.76
C SER A 82 -27.94 -2.63 -11.90
N GLU A 83 -28.02 -2.04 -13.10
CA GLU A 83 -28.38 -2.80 -14.31
C GLU A 83 -27.33 -3.85 -14.65
N THR A 84 -26.04 -3.57 -14.42
CA THR A 84 -24.96 -4.53 -14.65
C THR A 84 -25.09 -5.74 -13.73
N PHE A 85 -25.36 -5.53 -12.43
CA PHE A 85 -25.58 -6.66 -11.52
C PHE A 85 -26.79 -7.49 -11.97
N ARG A 86 -27.96 -6.86 -12.16
CA ARG A 86 -29.21 -7.58 -12.48
C ARG A 86 -29.16 -8.34 -13.80
N ASN A 87 -28.55 -7.76 -14.83
CA ASN A 87 -28.62 -8.32 -16.19
C ASN A 87 -27.41 -9.20 -16.53
N VAL A 88 -26.28 -9.01 -15.87
CA VAL A 88 -25.02 -9.71 -16.20
C VAL A 88 -24.62 -10.65 -15.07
N VAL A 89 -24.49 -10.14 -13.84
CA VAL A 89 -23.97 -10.92 -12.72
C VAL A 89 -25.01 -11.92 -12.21
N ALA A 90 -26.21 -11.46 -11.89
CA ALA A 90 -27.29 -12.31 -11.40
C ALA A 90 -27.74 -13.36 -12.44
N ALA A 91 -27.55 -13.07 -13.73
CA ALA A 91 -27.82 -14.01 -14.82
C ALA A 91 -26.82 -15.19 -14.86
N ASP A 92 -25.63 -15.01 -14.30
CA ASP A 92 -24.61 -16.07 -14.21
C ASP A 92 -24.83 -17.00 -13.01
N GLU A 93 -25.43 -16.51 -11.92
CA GLU A 93 -25.60 -17.26 -10.68
C GLU A 93 -26.21 -18.67 -10.86
N PRO A 94 -27.27 -18.90 -11.65
CA PRO A 94 -27.85 -20.24 -11.82
C PRO A 94 -26.90 -21.27 -12.47
N ASN A 95 -25.83 -20.82 -13.12
CA ASN A 95 -24.86 -21.73 -13.76
C ASN A 95 -23.99 -22.47 -12.74
N PHE A 96 -23.82 -21.91 -11.54
CA PHE A 96 -22.90 -22.47 -10.54
C PHE A 96 -23.44 -22.46 -9.10
N LEU A 97 -24.53 -21.75 -8.81
CA LEU A 97 -25.14 -21.68 -7.47
C LEU A 97 -26.52 -22.36 -7.42
N ASP A 98 -26.75 -23.09 -6.34
CA ASP A 98 -28.10 -23.33 -5.84
C ASP A 98 -28.53 -22.09 -5.04
N GLN A 99 -29.23 -21.18 -5.71
CA GLN A 99 -29.72 -19.93 -5.11
C GLN A 99 -30.72 -20.17 -3.96
N ARG A 100 -31.41 -21.31 -3.92
CA ARG A 100 -32.38 -21.61 -2.85
C ARG A 100 -31.70 -22.07 -1.57
N ALA A 101 -30.53 -22.71 -1.71
CA ALA A 101 -29.73 -23.21 -0.59
C ALA A 101 -28.61 -22.25 -0.19
N THR A 102 -28.37 -21.19 -0.97
CA THR A 102 -27.43 -20.11 -0.64
C THR A 102 -28.07 -19.14 0.36
N LEU A 103 -27.34 -18.81 1.41
CA LEU A 103 -27.79 -17.87 2.44
C LEU A 103 -27.05 -16.53 2.31
N VAL A 104 -27.73 -15.44 2.60
CA VAL A 104 -27.14 -14.09 2.59
C VAL A 104 -27.39 -13.42 3.93
N VAL A 105 -26.32 -12.90 4.52
CA VAL A 105 -26.36 -12.07 5.72
C VAL A 105 -25.89 -10.67 5.33
N VAL A 106 -26.71 -9.67 5.62
CA VAL A 106 -26.36 -8.25 5.48
C VAL A 106 -26.43 -7.61 6.86
N GLY A 107 -25.41 -6.83 7.22
CA GLY A 107 -25.41 -6.14 8.50
C GLY A 107 -24.23 -5.20 8.69
N GLU A 108 -24.20 -4.55 9.85
CA GLU A 108 -23.05 -3.75 10.28
C GLU A 108 -21.95 -4.67 10.81
N ALA A 109 -20.72 -4.48 10.33
CA ALA A 109 -19.56 -5.18 10.88
C ALA A 109 -18.97 -4.39 12.05
N HIS A 110 -18.76 -5.10 13.16
CA HIS A 110 -18.08 -4.59 14.35
C HIS A 110 -16.76 -5.34 14.53
N PRO A 111 -15.60 -4.72 14.24
CA PRO A 111 -14.31 -5.37 14.45
C PRO A 111 -14.09 -5.60 15.94
N ILE A 112 -13.82 -6.85 16.34
CA ILE A 112 -13.50 -7.24 17.72
C ILE A 112 -11.98 -7.40 17.88
N ILE A 113 -11.29 -7.91 16.84
CA ILE A 113 -9.83 -8.06 16.77
C ILE A 113 -9.40 -7.71 15.35
N GLY A 114 -8.40 -6.83 15.22
CA GLY A 114 -7.95 -6.25 13.94
C GLY A 114 -8.92 -5.18 13.43
N ASP A 115 -8.41 -4.16 12.76
CA ASP A 115 -9.27 -3.19 12.07
C ASP A 115 -9.57 -3.70 10.66
N ALA A 116 -10.85 -3.76 10.30
CA ALA A 116 -11.29 -4.17 8.98
C ALA A 116 -10.77 -3.25 7.84
N THR A 117 -10.26 -2.07 8.18
CA THR A 117 -9.59 -1.14 7.26
C THR A 117 -8.07 -1.35 7.15
N THR A 118 -7.44 -2.03 8.12
CA THR A 118 -5.98 -2.23 8.17
C THR A 118 -5.46 -3.39 7.30
N GLU A 119 -6.33 -4.30 6.85
CA GLU A 119 -5.95 -5.25 5.80
C GLU A 119 -6.11 -4.59 4.43
N THR A 120 -5.04 -3.89 4.01
CA THR A 120 -4.79 -3.33 2.67
C THR A 120 -6.07 -3.10 1.85
N SER A 121 -6.65 -1.90 1.96
CA SER A 121 -7.66 -1.42 1.00
C SER A 121 -7.22 -1.86 -0.40
N ALA A 122 -8.03 -2.69 -1.06
CA ALA A 122 -7.73 -3.16 -2.40
C ALA A 122 -7.74 -1.93 -3.32
N VAL A 123 -6.59 -1.30 -3.51
CA VAL A 123 -6.45 -0.21 -4.46
C VAL A 123 -6.84 -0.80 -5.81
N LEU A 124 -8.00 -0.39 -6.33
CA LEU A 124 -8.47 -0.85 -7.62
C LEU A 124 -7.37 -0.63 -8.65
N PRO A 125 -7.08 -1.61 -9.53
CA PRO A 125 -6.09 -1.40 -10.57
C PRO A 125 -6.48 -0.16 -11.39
N LEU A 126 -5.58 0.81 -11.44
CA LEU A 126 -5.74 2.00 -12.29
C LEU A 126 -5.99 1.52 -13.72
N GLY A 127 -7.12 1.93 -14.30
CA GLY A 127 -7.42 1.64 -15.70
C GLY A 127 -6.33 2.21 -16.63
N PRO A 128 -6.17 1.68 -17.84
CA PRO A 128 -5.16 2.17 -18.77
C PRO A 128 -5.41 3.65 -19.08
N ARG A 129 -4.44 4.51 -18.74
CA ARG A 129 -4.40 5.92 -19.16
C ARG A 129 -3.22 6.09 -20.10
N GLY A 130 -3.38 6.87 -21.16
CA GLY A 130 -2.31 7.15 -22.10
C GLY A 130 -2.45 8.52 -22.73
N ASP A 131 -1.34 9.05 -23.22
CA ASP A 131 -1.25 10.30 -23.97
C ASP A 131 -0.56 10.05 -25.34
N ARG A 132 -0.11 11.11 -26.00
CA ARG A 132 0.59 11.02 -27.29
C ARG A 132 1.92 10.26 -27.25
N PHE A 133 2.45 9.97 -26.06
CA PHE A 133 3.69 9.24 -25.82
C PHE A 133 3.44 7.79 -25.35
N GLY A 134 2.18 7.39 -25.14
CA GLY A 134 1.80 6.03 -24.76
C GLY A 134 1.18 5.95 -23.37
N THR A 135 1.29 4.78 -22.73
CA THR A 135 0.70 4.54 -21.40
C THR A 135 1.39 5.39 -20.33
N LEU A 136 0.59 6.05 -19.51
CA LEU A 136 1.08 6.85 -18.38
C LEU A 136 1.67 5.96 -17.27
N PRO A 137 2.66 6.47 -16.51
CA PRO A 137 3.20 5.73 -15.38
C PRO A 137 2.14 5.48 -14.30
N ARG A 138 2.30 4.38 -13.56
CA ARG A 138 1.40 4.03 -12.44
C ARG A 138 1.66 4.86 -11.18
N GLY A 139 2.83 5.49 -11.07
CA GLY A 139 3.27 6.26 -9.91
C GLY A 139 4.76 6.13 -9.64
N CYS A 140 5.22 6.71 -8.53
CA CYS A 140 6.57 6.53 -8.00
C CYS A 140 6.69 5.14 -7.35
N ASN A 141 7.73 4.37 -7.70
CA ASN A 141 7.96 3.05 -7.11
C ASN A 141 8.86 3.12 -5.87
N HIS A 142 9.98 3.82 -5.97
CA HIS A 142 10.94 3.98 -4.89
C HIS A 142 11.76 5.27 -5.07
N VAL A 143 12.50 5.62 -4.01
CA VAL A 143 13.50 6.68 -3.99
C VAL A 143 14.87 6.08 -3.68
N GLY A 144 15.89 6.49 -4.45
CA GLY A 144 17.27 6.05 -4.24
C GLY A 144 17.96 6.83 -3.12
N LEU A 145 18.69 6.14 -2.25
CA LEU A 145 19.40 6.73 -1.12
C LEU A 145 20.79 6.10 -0.95
N THR A 146 21.86 6.87 -1.16
CA THR A 146 23.21 6.39 -0.85
C THR A 146 23.55 6.66 0.61
N VAL A 147 24.02 5.63 1.32
CA VAL A 147 24.40 5.67 2.74
C VAL A 147 25.82 5.17 2.92
N PRO A 148 26.56 5.64 3.93
CA PRO A 148 27.94 5.21 4.18
C PRO A 148 28.03 3.76 4.66
N ASP A 149 27.03 3.32 5.43
CA ASP A 149 26.92 1.94 5.93
C ASP A 149 25.45 1.52 5.91
N ILE A 150 25.14 0.50 5.12
CA ILE A 150 23.75 0.11 4.86
C ILE A 150 23.08 -0.52 6.08
N ASP A 151 23.84 -1.20 6.94
CA ASP A 151 23.32 -1.91 8.09
C ASP A 151 22.99 -0.90 9.21
N SER A 152 23.87 0.06 9.49
CA SER A 152 23.63 1.16 10.42
C SER A 152 22.45 2.04 9.98
N ALA A 153 22.35 2.34 8.68
CA ALA A 153 21.21 3.09 8.14
C ALA A 153 19.90 2.30 8.30
N THR A 154 19.94 0.99 8.04
CA THR A 154 18.78 0.09 8.24
C THR A 154 18.32 0.10 9.69
N GLU A 155 19.23 0.00 10.65
CA GLU A 155 18.89 0.00 12.09
C GLU A 155 18.30 1.34 12.54
N PHE A 156 18.84 2.47 12.06
CA PHE A 156 18.24 3.78 12.32
C PHE A 156 16.80 3.85 11.79
N LEU A 157 16.56 3.49 10.53
CA LEU A 157 15.23 3.56 9.92
C LEU A 157 14.23 2.61 10.60
N ARG A 158 14.69 1.44 11.06
CA ARG A 158 13.90 0.50 11.87
C ARG A 158 13.49 1.13 13.20
N ALA A 159 14.45 1.65 13.95
CA ALA A 159 14.19 2.21 15.27
C ALA A 159 13.33 3.49 15.19
N ALA A 160 13.67 4.40 14.28
CA ALA A 160 12.99 5.67 14.12
C ALA A 160 11.58 5.51 13.55
N PHE A 161 11.44 4.78 12.43
CA PHE A 161 10.24 4.81 11.57
C PHE A 161 9.59 3.44 11.34
N ASP A 162 10.01 2.41 12.08
CA ASP A 162 9.54 1.03 11.91
C ASP A 162 9.75 0.50 10.47
N ALA A 163 10.82 0.94 9.81
CA ALA A 163 11.13 0.47 8.46
C ALA A 163 11.28 -1.05 8.42
N LYS A 164 10.74 -1.69 7.38
CA LYS A 164 10.86 -3.13 7.15
C LYS A 164 11.79 -3.39 5.97
N LEU A 165 12.64 -4.41 6.11
CA LEU A 165 13.43 -4.93 5.00
C LEU A 165 12.50 -5.62 4.01
N ALA A 166 12.60 -5.26 2.73
CA ALA A 166 11.97 -5.99 1.64
C ALA A 166 12.91 -7.09 1.11
N TYR A 167 14.10 -6.70 0.63
CA TYR A 167 15.13 -7.63 0.17
C TYR A 167 16.50 -6.94 0.05
N ASP A 168 17.57 -7.74 -0.01
CA ASP A 168 18.90 -7.29 -0.44
C ASP A 168 19.06 -7.55 -1.93
N GLY A 169 19.35 -6.49 -2.70
CA GLY A 169 19.69 -6.60 -4.13
C GLY A 169 21.17 -6.92 -4.34
N LEU A 170 22.01 -6.61 -3.35
CA LEU A 170 23.42 -6.95 -3.29
C LEU A 170 23.85 -7.08 -1.81
N GLY A 171 24.13 -8.31 -1.39
CA GLY A 171 24.50 -8.67 -0.03
C GLY A 171 26.01 -8.70 0.22
N PRO A 172 26.47 -8.92 1.48
CA PRO A 172 27.89 -8.92 1.84
C PRO A 172 28.76 -9.96 1.12
N GLY A 173 28.15 -11.04 0.62
CA GLY A 173 28.85 -12.12 -0.07
C GLY A 173 28.83 -12.01 -1.59
N ASP A 174 28.12 -11.03 -2.15
CA ASP A 174 27.99 -10.85 -3.59
C ASP A 174 29.17 -10.02 -4.12
N PRO A 175 29.62 -10.29 -5.36
CA PRO A 175 30.65 -9.45 -5.98
C PRO A 175 30.10 -8.02 -6.20
N PRO A 176 30.91 -6.97 -5.98
CA PRO A 176 30.49 -5.59 -6.23
C PRO A 176 30.01 -5.39 -7.67
N ARG A 177 29.02 -4.50 -7.85
CA ARG A 177 28.64 -4.03 -9.19
C ARG A 177 29.57 -2.90 -9.60
N GLU A 178 30.44 -3.16 -10.54
CA GLU A 178 31.52 -2.26 -10.98
C GLU A 178 31.83 -2.43 -12.48
N GLY A 179 32.78 -1.62 -12.99
CA GLY A 179 33.26 -1.68 -14.37
C GLY A 179 32.45 -0.81 -15.34
N GLU A 180 32.99 -0.62 -16.55
CA GLU A 180 32.52 0.34 -17.55
C GLU A 180 31.02 0.21 -17.88
N GLU A 181 30.50 -1.02 -17.97
CA GLU A 181 29.07 -1.26 -18.21
C GLU A 181 28.20 -0.79 -17.03
N THR A 182 28.58 -1.11 -15.79
CA THR A 182 27.85 -0.68 -14.60
C THR A 182 27.91 0.85 -14.45
N GLU A 183 29.08 1.43 -14.68
CA GLU A 183 29.29 2.88 -14.68
C GLU A 183 28.36 3.57 -15.68
N GLN A 184 28.25 3.04 -16.90
CA GLN A 184 27.35 3.58 -17.91
C GLN A 184 25.87 3.41 -17.55
N GLN A 185 25.46 2.23 -17.07
CA GLN A 185 24.05 1.92 -16.78
C GLN A 185 23.51 2.74 -15.60
N LEU A 186 24.36 2.98 -14.59
CA LEU A 186 23.96 3.61 -13.33
C LEU A 186 24.46 5.05 -13.18
N GLY A 187 25.23 5.54 -14.16
CA GLY A 187 25.83 6.87 -14.10
C GLY A 187 26.88 7.02 -12.99
N LEU A 188 27.57 5.93 -12.63
CA LEU A 188 28.63 5.98 -11.61
C LEU A 188 29.92 6.57 -12.21
N PRO A 189 30.73 7.30 -11.41
CA PRO A 189 32.05 7.73 -11.86
C PRO A 189 32.98 6.54 -12.06
N SER A 190 34.03 6.71 -12.88
CA SER A 190 34.95 5.63 -13.19
C SER A 190 35.67 5.10 -11.95
N GLY A 191 35.67 3.78 -11.78
CA GLY A 191 36.26 3.08 -10.64
C GLY A 191 35.35 2.99 -9.41
N ALA A 192 34.12 3.48 -9.49
CA ALA A 192 33.14 3.31 -8.42
C ALA A 192 32.49 1.93 -8.45
N ALA A 193 32.15 1.44 -7.26
CA ALA A 193 31.52 0.13 -7.09
C ALA A 193 30.38 0.24 -6.09
N ILE A 194 29.22 -0.34 -6.43
CA ILE A 194 28.16 -0.59 -5.44
C ILE A 194 28.53 -1.89 -4.73
N THR A 195 28.77 -1.82 -3.43
CA THR A 195 29.15 -2.98 -2.60
C THR A 195 27.98 -3.55 -1.81
N ARG A 196 26.93 -2.74 -1.58
CA ARG A 196 25.66 -3.19 -0.97
C ARG A 196 24.47 -2.49 -1.60
N GLN A 197 23.36 -3.21 -1.71
CA GLN A 197 22.08 -2.67 -2.18
C GLN A 197 20.94 -3.32 -1.38
N ARG A 198 20.05 -2.50 -0.81
CA ARG A 198 18.96 -2.96 0.06
C ARG A 198 17.69 -2.17 -0.19
N MET A 199 16.58 -2.88 -0.36
CA MET A 199 15.25 -2.29 -0.44
C MET A 199 14.57 -2.32 0.93
N VAL A 200 14.13 -1.16 1.42
CA VAL A 200 13.35 -1.04 2.67
C VAL A 200 12.07 -0.25 2.44
N GLN A 201 11.07 -0.45 3.31
CA GLN A 201 9.80 0.26 3.25
C GLN A 201 9.48 0.85 4.63
N ILE A 202 9.10 2.12 4.67
CA ILE A 202 8.46 2.75 5.83
C ILE A 202 6.95 2.73 5.56
N GLY A 203 6.16 2.09 6.43
CA GLY A 203 4.70 2.04 6.32
C GLY A 203 4.18 1.68 4.92
N THR A 204 3.19 2.44 4.45
CA THR A 204 2.67 2.38 3.07
C THR A 204 3.24 3.56 2.28
N GLY A 205 3.68 3.35 1.04
CA GLY A 205 4.23 4.39 0.17
C GLY A 205 5.30 3.85 -0.78
N PRO A 206 6.05 4.74 -1.47
CA PRO A 206 7.25 4.33 -2.21
C PRO A 206 8.29 3.69 -1.30
N SER A 207 9.03 2.71 -1.81
CA SER A 207 10.14 2.10 -1.07
C SER A 207 11.39 3.00 -1.10
N ILE A 208 12.36 2.71 -0.24
CA ILE A 208 13.69 3.32 -0.26
C ILE A 208 14.68 2.27 -0.74
N GLU A 209 15.31 2.54 -1.89
CA GLU A 209 16.40 1.73 -2.42
C GLU A 209 17.73 2.30 -1.93
N MET A 210 18.35 1.63 -0.96
CA MET A 210 19.60 2.07 -0.36
C MET A 210 20.81 1.47 -1.08
N PHE A 211 21.86 2.28 -1.23
CA PHE A 211 23.15 1.88 -1.81
C PHE A 211 24.30 2.19 -0.86
N GLN A 212 25.28 1.30 -0.79
CA GLN A 212 26.61 1.59 -0.27
C GLN A 212 27.59 1.58 -1.45
N VAL A 213 28.24 2.72 -1.68
CA VAL A 213 29.09 2.95 -2.86
C VAL A 213 30.51 3.26 -2.40
N GLU A 214 31.48 2.59 -3.00
CA GLU A 214 32.91 2.80 -2.78
C GLU A 214 33.59 3.28 -4.05
N GLY A 215 34.82 3.76 -3.96
CA GLY A 215 35.60 4.22 -5.11
C GLY A 215 35.12 5.52 -5.76
N ALA A 216 34.10 6.17 -5.20
CA ALA A 216 33.56 7.45 -5.68
C ALA A 216 33.84 8.59 -4.69
N GLN A 217 34.13 9.78 -5.22
CA GLN A 217 34.09 11.00 -4.41
C GLN A 217 32.63 11.40 -4.18
N GLN A 218 32.18 11.37 -2.93
CA GLN A 218 30.81 11.76 -2.55
C GLN A 218 30.74 13.23 -2.13
N GLN A 219 29.62 13.88 -2.43
CA GLN A 219 29.29 15.19 -1.87
C GLN A 219 28.80 15.06 -0.42
N ALA A 220 28.75 16.20 0.28
CA ALA A 220 28.05 16.25 1.56
C ALA A 220 26.55 15.96 1.35
N PRO A 221 25.85 15.39 2.35
CA PRO A 221 24.41 15.19 2.29
C PRO A 221 23.66 16.48 1.94
N ALA A 222 22.66 16.36 1.06
CA ALA A 222 21.88 17.49 0.57
C ALA A 222 21.16 18.21 1.70
N LYS A 223 21.11 19.53 1.61
CA LYS A 223 20.29 20.43 2.43
C LYS A 223 19.06 20.86 1.64
N LEU A 224 18.06 21.40 2.34
CA LEU A 224 16.84 21.93 1.73
C LEU A 224 17.12 23.01 0.65
N SER A 225 18.24 23.73 0.76
CA SER A 225 18.66 24.75 -0.22
C SER A 225 19.32 24.21 -1.48
N ASP A 226 19.70 22.93 -1.49
CA ASP A 226 20.45 22.34 -2.59
C ASP A 226 19.51 21.85 -3.69
N LEU A 227 19.99 21.88 -4.94
CA LEU A 227 19.20 21.42 -6.09
C LEU A 227 19.06 19.88 -6.07
N GLY A 228 17.85 19.38 -6.33
CA GLY A 228 17.57 17.95 -6.43
C GLY A 228 16.78 17.38 -5.25
N LEU A 229 16.88 16.06 -5.04
CA LEU A 229 16.29 15.37 -3.89
C LEU A 229 17.03 15.79 -2.61
N ASN A 230 16.31 16.32 -1.64
CA ASN A 230 16.94 16.91 -0.44
C ASN A 230 16.39 16.38 0.90
N HIS A 231 15.12 15.96 0.97
CA HIS A 231 14.54 15.30 2.14
C HIS A 231 13.49 14.26 1.74
N LEU A 232 13.13 13.39 2.69
CA LEU A 232 12.00 12.48 2.60
C LEU A 232 11.01 12.84 3.72
N SER A 233 9.74 13.09 3.38
CA SER A 233 8.68 13.28 4.38
C SER A 233 8.13 11.93 4.87
N VAL A 234 7.98 11.80 6.17
CA VAL A 234 7.36 10.68 6.88
C VAL A 234 6.11 11.22 7.55
N PHE A 235 4.96 10.83 7.02
CA PHE A 235 3.67 11.18 7.60
C PHE A 235 3.47 10.42 8.93
N VAL A 236 3.12 11.14 9.99
CA VAL A 236 2.93 10.61 11.34
C VAL A 236 1.67 11.21 11.96
N ASP A 237 1.00 10.44 12.82
CA ASP A 237 -0.18 10.93 13.55
C ASP A 237 0.21 11.75 14.79
N ASP A 238 1.39 11.47 15.36
CA ASP A 238 1.96 12.12 16.54
C ASP A 238 3.42 12.51 16.28
N VAL A 239 3.64 13.80 15.98
CA VAL A 239 4.99 14.34 15.71
C VAL A 239 5.89 14.26 16.94
N ASP A 240 5.35 14.39 18.16
CA ASP A 240 6.16 14.37 19.37
C ASP A 240 6.70 12.95 19.67
N ASP A 241 5.86 11.92 19.53
CA ASP A 241 6.32 10.52 19.66
C ASP A 241 7.30 10.15 18.56
N ALA A 242 6.99 10.50 17.32
CA ALA A 242 7.87 10.23 16.18
C ALA A 242 9.24 10.92 16.32
N LEU A 243 9.25 12.19 16.74
CA LEU A 243 10.47 12.94 16.99
C LEU A 243 11.30 12.28 18.09
N ARG A 244 10.67 11.94 19.22
CA ARG A 244 11.35 11.25 20.33
C ARG A 244 11.96 9.93 19.89
N ARG A 245 11.27 9.14 19.06
CA ARG A 245 11.79 7.88 18.50
C ARG A 245 12.98 8.11 17.59
N ALA A 246 12.87 9.08 16.67
CA ALA A 246 13.95 9.40 15.73
C ALA A 246 15.21 9.91 16.44
N VAL A 247 15.06 10.75 17.46
CA VAL A 247 16.18 11.22 18.29
C VAL A 247 16.79 10.08 19.11
N ALA A 248 15.96 9.22 19.71
CA ALA A 248 16.46 8.04 20.44
C ALA A 248 17.22 7.05 19.55
N ALA A 249 16.89 6.98 18.26
CA ALA A 249 17.60 6.19 17.25
C ALA A 249 18.94 6.83 16.81
N GLY A 250 19.27 8.04 17.28
CA GLY A 250 20.49 8.77 16.94
C GLY A 250 20.31 9.92 15.95
N GLY A 251 19.07 10.31 15.66
CA GLY A 251 18.76 11.48 14.85
C GLY A 251 18.95 12.80 15.59
N GLU A 252 19.22 13.87 14.85
CA GLU A 252 19.33 15.24 15.36
C GLU A 252 18.11 16.05 14.89
N ALA A 253 17.28 16.50 15.82
CA ALA A 253 16.20 17.43 15.53
C ALA A 253 16.78 18.81 15.17
N LEU A 254 16.33 19.41 14.07
CA LEU A 254 16.80 20.75 13.67
C LEU A 254 16.09 21.87 14.43
N SER A 255 14.93 21.59 15.02
CA SER A 255 14.12 22.50 15.82
C SER A 255 13.18 21.71 16.74
N GLU A 256 12.43 22.43 17.56
CA GLU A 256 11.16 21.94 18.11
C GLU A 256 10.10 21.82 17.00
N PRO A 257 9.04 20.99 17.18
CA PRO A 257 7.90 20.96 16.27
C PRO A 257 7.27 22.34 16.05
N HIS A 258 6.90 22.61 14.82
CA HIS A 258 6.28 23.89 14.41
C HIS A 258 5.11 23.64 13.45
N PRO A 259 4.22 24.64 13.24
CA PRO A 259 3.14 24.51 12.26
C PRO A 259 3.65 24.28 10.84
N ASN A 260 2.82 23.65 10.01
CA ASN A 260 3.01 23.41 8.59
C ASN A 260 2.73 24.67 7.74
N SER A 261 2.79 24.51 6.41
CA SER A 261 2.44 25.58 5.47
C SER A 261 0.93 25.89 5.49
N PRO A 262 0.49 27.03 4.95
CA PRO A 262 -0.94 27.40 4.88
C PRO A 262 -1.85 26.39 4.16
N HIS A 263 -1.30 25.56 3.25
CA HIS A 263 -2.07 24.51 2.54
C HIS A 263 -2.28 23.24 3.38
N GLU A 264 -1.61 23.16 4.51
CA GLU A 264 -1.58 22.03 5.46
C GLU A 264 -2.06 22.50 6.85
N ASP A 265 -2.59 23.73 6.91
CA ASP A 265 -2.93 24.45 8.14
C ASP A 265 -4.26 23.95 8.73
N THR A 266 -4.20 22.77 9.31
CA THR A 266 -5.31 22.13 10.02
C THR A 266 -5.10 22.14 11.53
N GLU A 267 -6.18 22.12 12.31
CA GLU A 267 -6.06 22.12 13.77
C GLU A 267 -5.23 20.91 14.23
N GLY A 268 -4.15 21.17 14.98
CA GLY A 268 -3.24 20.13 15.45
C GLY A 268 -2.16 19.69 14.45
N ASN A 269 -2.03 20.36 13.30
CA ASN A 269 -0.93 20.09 12.38
C ASN A 269 0.44 20.42 13.02
N ALA A 270 1.46 19.64 12.66
CA ALA A 270 2.84 19.88 13.07
C ALA A 270 3.83 19.33 12.05
N SER A 271 5.02 19.95 11.99
CA SER A 271 6.18 19.47 11.24
C SER A 271 7.48 19.71 12.00
N VAL A 272 8.47 18.86 11.75
CA VAL A 272 9.85 19.01 12.23
C VAL A 272 10.81 18.26 11.31
N TYR A 273 11.99 18.84 11.07
CA TYR A 273 13.06 18.17 10.34
C TYR A 273 14.02 17.46 11.31
N VAL A 274 14.36 16.22 10.98
CA VAL A 274 15.34 15.39 11.68
C VAL A 274 16.45 14.98 10.72
N ARG A 275 17.69 15.22 11.12
CA ARG A 275 18.88 14.76 10.42
C ARG A 275 19.27 13.37 10.91
N ALA A 276 19.33 12.40 9.99
CA ALA A 276 19.84 11.06 10.29
C ALA A 276 21.35 11.06 10.57
N PRO A 277 21.93 10.01 11.18
CA PRO A 277 23.36 9.95 11.50
C PRO A 277 24.31 10.17 10.31
N TRP A 278 23.88 9.81 9.10
CA TRP A 278 24.65 10.03 7.87
C TRP A 278 24.32 11.34 7.15
N GLY A 279 23.40 12.14 7.70
CA GLY A 279 23.11 13.51 7.30
C GLY A 279 21.88 13.73 6.41
N THR A 280 21.21 12.68 5.91
CA THR A 280 19.92 12.80 5.20
C THR A 280 18.88 13.48 6.07
N LEU A 281 18.08 14.35 5.46
CA LEU A 281 16.96 15.01 6.12
C LEU A 281 15.68 14.18 5.96
N PHE A 282 15.00 13.96 7.09
CA PHE A 282 13.64 13.47 7.15
C PHE A 282 12.75 14.57 7.71
N GLU A 283 11.61 14.81 7.07
CA GLU A 283 10.55 15.65 7.63
C GLU A 283 9.54 14.73 8.33
N LEU A 284 9.19 15.02 9.58
CA LEU A 284 8.06 14.37 10.24
C LEU A 284 6.88 15.31 10.10
N GLN A 285 5.77 14.82 9.56
CA GLN A 285 4.63 15.68 9.22
C GLN A 285 3.32 15.06 9.70
N ALA A 286 2.52 15.84 10.44
CA ALA A 286 1.16 15.51 10.83
C ALA A 286 0.17 16.54 10.28
N ILE A 287 -0.87 16.08 9.60
CA ILE A 287 -1.92 16.91 9.00
C ILE A 287 -3.29 16.25 9.28
N PRO A 288 -3.76 16.25 10.54
CA PRO A 288 -4.92 15.46 10.97
C PRO A 288 -6.24 15.90 10.31
N GLY A 289 -6.36 17.16 9.89
CA GLY A 289 -7.53 17.66 9.16
C GLY A 289 -7.41 17.54 7.63
N GLY A 290 -6.31 16.99 7.11
CA GLY A 290 -6.02 16.90 5.68
C GLY A 290 -5.52 18.21 5.06
N HIS A 291 -5.44 18.24 3.74
CA HIS A 291 -4.96 19.41 3.01
C HIS A 291 -6.12 20.30 2.56
N TRP A 292 -5.83 21.60 2.42
CA TRP A 292 -6.73 22.53 1.76
C TRP A 292 -6.39 22.62 0.26
N TYR A 293 -7.42 22.52 -0.58
CA TYR A 293 -7.32 22.60 -2.05
C TYR A 293 -8.26 23.67 -2.59
N ASP A 294 -7.80 24.44 -3.58
CA ASP A 294 -8.64 25.35 -4.36
C ASP A 294 -9.13 24.71 -5.68
N ASP A 295 -9.92 25.47 -6.44
CA ASP A 295 -10.49 25.03 -7.72
C ASP A 295 -9.44 24.80 -8.83
N THR A 296 -8.17 25.13 -8.58
CA THR A 296 -7.07 24.88 -9.53
C THR A 296 -6.35 23.55 -9.28
N ALA A 297 -6.66 22.86 -8.18
CA ALA A 297 -6.04 21.58 -7.84
C ALA A 297 -6.41 20.49 -8.87
N GLU A 298 -5.43 20.03 -9.63
CA GLU A 298 -5.61 18.91 -10.59
C GLU A 298 -5.56 17.53 -9.91
N ILE A 299 -4.95 17.46 -8.73
CA ILE A 299 -4.80 16.23 -7.94
C ILE A 299 -4.65 16.56 -6.45
N GLN A 300 -5.08 15.64 -5.60
CA GLN A 300 -4.81 15.69 -4.17
C GLN A 300 -3.41 15.12 -3.88
N VAL A 301 -2.69 15.74 -2.94
CA VAL A 301 -1.42 15.21 -2.44
C VAL A 301 -1.65 13.82 -1.88
N TRP A 302 -0.76 12.90 -2.23
CA TRP A 302 -0.83 11.54 -1.71
C TRP A 302 -0.52 11.55 -0.21
N THR A 303 -1.40 10.94 0.58
CA THR A 303 -1.24 10.74 2.02
C THR A 303 -1.35 9.24 2.31
N PRO A 304 -0.48 8.65 3.15
CA PRO A 304 -0.65 7.28 3.58
C PRO A 304 -2.01 7.09 4.28
N PRO A 305 -2.64 5.91 4.19
CA PRO A 305 -3.85 5.64 4.97
C PRO A 305 -3.55 5.68 6.48
N ALA A 306 -4.54 6.04 7.27
CA ALA A 306 -4.47 5.97 8.74
C ALA A 306 -4.17 4.52 9.20
N ARG A 307 -3.47 4.39 10.33
CA ARG A 307 -3.12 3.10 10.95
C ARG A 307 -4.12 2.65 12.00
#